data_AF-A0A1E5G155-F1
#
_entry.id   AF-A0A1E5G155-F1
#
_cell.length_a   1.000
_cell.length_b   1.000
_cell.length_c   1.000
_cell.angle_alpha   90.00
_cell.angle_beta   90.00
_cell.angle_gamma   90.00
#
_symmetry.space_group_name_H-M   'P 1'
#
loop_
_entity.id
_entity.type
_entity.pdbx_description
1 polymer ?
#
loop_
_entity_poly.entity_id
_entity_poly.type
_entity_poly.pdbx_seq_one_letter_code
_entity_poly.pdbx_strand_id
1 'polypeptide(L)'
;MVDMIDIKSLKHEILGNGSYMQGPYGERLITYADYVASGKYVRFLENYYIKLYETYANTHTTDDITGRFTTGLYNDALAKIKKAVGANKNYSIIPVGTGATGAIDKLSKILGIYKTPEYFRQRELYVENSQYKSTEKNFLMSVDKDFHRQRPVVFISSYEHHSNELQWREGHAEVVKIGLDNDGLFDLNDLKRRVSDPKYTHRLKIGSFSAASNVTGLKTPVYDVAKIMHQHGGYVFFDYAACGPYVEINMCTDKDAYFDGIYLAMHKFLGGPSSSGILVLNKQLYNKSNPPTTAGGGTVRFVTEANQYYLAEIEEREAAGTPGIMQVIRAALALELKHEIGIQTIENIESGFIEKAISELRKISNIELLGNLDANKRLAVLSFNIRHKDGYLHYGFVSSLLNDLFGIQSRAGCACAGPYGIKLLNIEAKKLKLIEEAVLVGNTAMKPGWVRVNFHYTMDTKAFDYIIAAIKFIAKYGYQFLNEYRVDIRKGTWTHKQLKNQSTPILNLKDAWAIERVSLKTQKHNYDHSYDKYLYDAEQIRKALPPVDRKQRLFGKRSLSEASWFYHADSTEIVIKILPNK
;
A
#
# COMPACT_ATOMS: atom_id res chain seq x y z
N MET A 1 -30.90 1.66 -22.23
CA MET A 1 -29.44 1.64 -22.48
C MET A 1 -28.82 2.55 -21.43
N VAL A 2 -27.96 2.01 -20.58
CA VAL A 2 -27.14 2.84 -19.67
C VAL A 2 -25.95 3.30 -20.51
N ASP A 3 -25.73 4.61 -20.60
CA ASP A 3 -24.56 5.15 -21.29
C ASP A 3 -23.28 4.56 -20.69
N MET A 4 -22.28 4.23 -21.52
CA MET A 4 -20.98 3.78 -21.03
C MET A 4 -20.39 4.83 -20.07
N ILE A 5 -19.77 4.38 -18.98
CA ILE A 5 -19.15 5.28 -18.00
C ILE A 5 -17.97 6.00 -18.65
N ASP A 6 -18.17 7.25 -19.03
CA ASP A 6 -17.10 8.09 -19.58
C ASP A 6 -16.24 8.70 -18.46
N ILE A 7 -14.93 8.80 -18.68
CA ILE A 7 -13.96 9.30 -17.68
C ILE A 7 -14.25 10.76 -17.27
N LYS A 8 -14.76 11.59 -18.19
CA LYS A 8 -15.01 13.01 -17.91
C LYS A 8 -16.17 13.15 -16.92
N SER A 9 -17.24 12.40 -17.11
CA SER A 9 -18.39 12.33 -16.20
C SER A 9 -17.99 11.67 -14.88
N LEU A 10 -17.22 10.57 -14.92
CA LEU A 10 -16.74 9.87 -13.73
C LEU A 10 -15.94 10.79 -12.80
N LYS A 11 -15.13 11.71 -13.34
CA LYS A 11 -14.38 12.70 -12.55
C LYS A 11 -15.30 13.53 -11.65
N HIS A 12 -16.48 13.91 -12.11
CA HIS A 12 -17.46 14.68 -11.34
C HIS A 12 -18.17 13.84 -10.26
N GLU A 13 -18.15 12.52 -10.40
CA GLU A 13 -18.69 11.58 -9.42
C GLU A 13 -17.71 11.27 -8.28
N ILE A 14 -16.41 11.57 -8.43
CA ILE A 14 -15.42 11.34 -7.38
C ILE A 14 -15.67 12.28 -6.20
N LEU A 15 -15.92 11.72 -5.01
CA LEU A 15 -16.13 12.52 -3.80
C LEU A 15 -14.83 13.20 -3.36
N GLY A 16 -14.94 14.49 -3.05
CA GLY A 16 -13.82 15.37 -2.72
C GLY A 16 -13.23 16.13 -3.91
N ASN A 17 -13.52 15.72 -5.15
CA ASN A 17 -13.19 16.55 -6.30
C ASN A 17 -14.00 17.84 -6.23
N GLY A 18 -13.28 18.96 -6.27
CA GLY A 18 -13.90 20.27 -6.12
C GLY A 18 -14.06 20.79 -4.70
N SER A 19 -13.69 19.99 -3.71
CA SER A 19 -13.64 20.44 -2.33
C SER A 19 -12.41 21.30 -2.09
N TYR A 20 -12.54 22.25 -1.17
CA TYR A 20 -11.45 23.11 -0.76
C TYR A 20 -10.98 22.76 0.64
N MET A 21 -9.73 23.08 0.92
CA MET A 21 -9.14 23.01 2.25
C MET A 21 -8.65 24.39 2.66
N GLN A 22 -8.82 24.70 3.95
CA GLN A 22 -8.28 25.91 4.55
C GLN A 22 -6.84 25.65 5.01
N GLY A 23 -5.89 26.34 4.37
CA GLY A 23 -4.46 26.25 4.66
C GLY A 23 -3.88 27.56 5.17
N PRO A 24 -2.58 27.57 5.54
CA PRO A 24 -1.92 28.76 6.07
C PRO A 24 -1.76 29.88 5.04
N TYR A 25 -1.81 29.55 3.74
CA TYR A 25 -1.75 30.52 2.64
C TYR A 25 -3.14 30.81 2.05
N GLY A 26 -4.21 30.53 2.81
CA GLY A 26 -5.60 30.67 2.41
C GLY A 26 -6.20 29.38 1.84
N GLU A 27 -7.38 29.52 1.25
CA GLU A 27 -8.12 28.40 0.69
C GLU A 27 -7.44 27.80 -0.55
N ARG A 28 -7.38 26.47 -0.64
CA ARG A 28 -6.83 25.74 -1.79
C ARG A 28 -7.74 24.61 -2.23
N LEU A 29 -7.87 24.43 -3.54
CA LEU A 29 -8.58 23.30 -4.13
C LEU A 29 -7.84 21.99 -3.81
N ILE A 30 -8.56 21.00 -3.30
CA ILE A 30 -7.99 19.69 -3.03
C ILE A 30 -7.67 19.00 -4.37
N THR A 31 -6.38 18.82 -4.64
CA THR A 31 -5.87 18.12 -5.82
C THR A 31 -5.24 16.80 -5.38
N TYR A 32 -5.93 15.68 -5.61
CA TYR A 32 -5.52 14.38 -5.07
C TYR A 32 -4.53 13.64 -5.98
N ALA A 33 -3.33 13.35 -5.46
CA ALA A 33 -2.26 12.65 -6.17
C ALA A 33 -1.63 11.52 -5.31
N ASP A 34 -2.43 10.86 -4.46
CA ASP A 34 -2.02 9.74 -3.60
C ASP A 34 -2.93 8.50 -3.72
N TYR A 35 -3.46 8.22 -4.92
CA TYR A 35 -4.28 7.03 -5.19
C TYR A 35 -3.53 5.71 -4.94
N VAL A 36 -2.20 5.70 -4.97
CA VAL A 36 -1.39 4.51 -4.63
C VAL A 36 -1.58 4.12 -3.15
N ALA A 37 -1.90 5.08 -2.28
CA ALA A 37 -2.23 4.81 -0.88
C ALA A 37 -3.69 4.33 -0.74
N SER A 38 -4.64 5.03 -1.35
CA SER A 38 -6.06 4.68 -1.31
C SER A 38 -6.82 5.31 -2.48
N GLY A 39 -7.82 4.62 -3.01
CA GLY A 39 -8.77 5.22 -3.94
C GLY A 39 -9.67 6.23 -3.24
N LYS A 40 -10.53 6.88 -4.03
CA LYS A 40 -11.58 7.78 -3.55
C LYS A 40 -12.95 7.10 -3.67
N TYR A 41 -13.89 7.51 -2.83
CA TYR A 41 -15.30 7.14 -2.99
C TYR A 41 -15.88 7.77 -4.27
N VAL A 42 -16.86 7.11 -4.87
CA VAL A 42 -17.60 7.63 -6.03
C VAL A 42 -19.09 7.67 -5.73
N ARG A 43 -19.70 8.79 -6.06
CA ARG A 43 -21.01 9.21 -5.59
C ARG A 43 -22.14 8.30 -6.06
N PHE A 44 -22.18 7.93 -7.34
CA PHE A 44 -23.21 7.00 -7.83
C PHE A 44 -23.16 5.62 -7.13
N LEU A 45 -21.97 5.11 -6.78
CA LEU A 45 -21.86 3.89 -5.99
C LEU A 45 -22.35 4.13 -4.56
N GLU A 46 -22.02 5.25 -3.91
CA GLU A 46 -22.56 5.58 -2.58
C GLU A 46 -24.09 5.64 -2.58
N ASN A 47 -24.69 6.25 -3.60
CA ASN A 47 -26.15 6.27 -3.78
C ASN A 47 -26.71 4.86 -3.95
N TYR A 48 -26.04 3.99 -4.70
CA TYR A 48 -26.42 2.60 -4.86
C TYR A 48 -26.34 1.82 -3.53
N TYR A 49 -25.31 2.04 -2.72
CA TYR A 49 -25.22 1.42 -1.39
C TYR A 49 -26.33 1.86 -0.46
N ILE A 50 -26.66 3.16 -0.44
CA ILE A 50 -27.80 3.66 0.34
C ILE A 50 -29.06 2.90 -0.05
N LYS A 51 -29.27 2.66 -1.34
CA LYS A 51 -30.40 1.87 -1.83
C LYS A 51 -30.35 0.41 -1.38
N LEU A 52 -29.18 -0.22 -1.41
CA LEU A 52 -28.99 -1.60 -0.95
C LEU A 52 -29.22 -1.75 0.57
N TYR A 53 -28.89 -0.73 1.36
CA TYR A 53 -29.10 -0.77 2.81
C TYR A 53 -30.59 -0.83 3.19
N GLU A 54 -31.50 -0.34 2.35
CA GLU A 54 -32.95 -0.42 2.59
C GLU A 54 -33.47 -1.86 2.66
N THR A 55 -32.81 -2.80 1.99
CA THR A 55 -33.21 -4.21 1.92
C THR A 55 -32.17 -5.17 2.52
N TYR A 56 -31.19 -4.63 3.26
CA TYR A 56 -30.11 -5.41 3.85
C TYR A 56 -30.64 -6.36 4.94
N ALA A 57 -30.19 -7.61 4.89
CA ALA A 57 -30.32 -8.58 5.96
C ALA A 57 -29.03 -9.38 6.11
N ASN A 58 -28.83 -10.01 7.27
CA ASN A 58 -27.66 -10.88 7.46
C ASN A 58 -27.71 -12.06 6.48
N THR A 59 -26.55 -12.50 6.00
CA THR A 59 -26.43 -13.77 5.27
C THR A 59 -26.65 -14.95 6.23
N HIS A 60 -26.81 -16.16 5.69
CA HIS A 60 -27.02 -17.45 6.41
C HIS A 60 -28.49 -17.86 6.66
N THR A 61 -29.45 -16.93 6.61
CA THR A 61 -30.88 -17.27 6.59
C THR A 61 -31.45 -16.93 5.22
N THR A 62 -31.97 -17.93 4.51
CA THR A 62 -32.56 -17.79 3.17
C THR A 62 -34.06 -18.07 3.15
N ASP A 63 -34.69 -18.14 4.32
CA ASP A 63 -36.13 -18.39 4.42
C ASP A 63 -36.95 -17.11 4.18
N ASP A 64 -36.39 -15.94 4.50
CA ASP A 64 -36.98 -14.64 4.21
C ASP A 64 -36.45 -14.03 2.88
N ILE A 65 -37.14 -13.00 2.39
CA ILE A 65 -36.84 -12.40 1.08
C ILE A 65 -35.59 -11.52 1.09
N THR A 66 -35.32 -10.78 2.17
CA THR A 66 -34.19 -9.86 2.26
C THR A 66 -32.88 -10.61 2.53
N GLY A 67 -32.93 -11.68 3.32
CA GLY A 67 -31.83 -12.63 3.53
C GLY A 67 -31.42 -13.34 2.24
N ARG A 68 -32.40 -13.82 1.46
CA ARG A 68 -32.15 -14.38 0.10
C ARG A 68 -31.52 -13.37 -0.84
N PHE A 69 -32.07 -12.16 -0.89
CA PHE A 69 -31.57 -11.11 -1.76
C PHE A 69 -30.12 -10.75 -1.43
N THR A 70 -29.82 -10.51 -0.15
CA THR A 70 -28.47 -10.13 0.30
C THR A 70 -27.46 -11.27 0.08
N THR A 71 -27.86 -12.51 0.34
CA THR A 71 -27.02 -13.70 0.05
C THR A 71 -26.75 -13.86 -1.44
N GLY A 72 -27.75 -13.61 -2.29
CA GLY A 72 -27.60 -13.60 -3.75
C GLY A 72 -26.59 -12.56 -4.21
N LEU A 73 -26.69 -11.32 -3.72
CA LEU A 73 -25.74 -10.24 -4.04
C LEU A 73 -24.32 -10.56 -3.58
N TYR A 74 -24.15 -11.17 -2.40
CA TYR A 74 -22.85 -11.60 -1.91
C TYR A 74 -22.19 -12.65 -2.82
N ASN A 75 -22.95 -13.67 -3.22
CA ASN A 75 -22.46 -14.71 -4.11
C ASN A 75 -22.16 -14.19 -5.52
N ASP A 76 -23.01 -13.29 -6.04
CA ASP A 76 -22.76 -12.60 -7.31
C ASP A 76 -21.49 -11.74 -7.24
N ALA A 77 -21.25 -11.04 -6.12
CA ALA A 77 -20.03 -10.28 -5.91
C ALA A 77 -18.77 -11.18 -5.94
N LEU A 78 -18.79 -12.34 -5.28
CA LEU A 78 -17.69 -13.31 -5.36
C LEU A 78 -17.45 -13.80 -6.80
N ALA A 79 -18.52 -14.09 -7.55
CA ALA A 79 -18.46 -14.52 -8.94
C ALA A 79 -17.89 -13.41 -9.85
N LYS A 80 -18.30 -12.16 -9.65
CA LYS A 80 -17.78 -10.98 -10.35
C LYS A 80 -16.30 -10.77 -10.09
N ILE A 81 -15.86 -10.87 -8.82
CA ILE A 81 -14.44 -10.78 -8.48
C ILE A 81 -13.64 -11.90 -9.17
N LYS A 82 -14.14 -13.14 -9.12
CA LYS A 82 -13.51 -14.30 -9.78
C LYS A 82 -13.34 -14.09 -11.28
N LYS A 83 -14.40 -13.65 -11.96
CA LYS A 83 -14.36 -13.31 -13.39
C LYS A 83 -13.37 -12.18 -13.67
N ALA A 84 -13.38 -11.14 -12.82
CA ALA A 84 -12.55 -9.95 -13.02
C ALA A 84 -11.04 -10.23 -12.93
N VAL A 85 -10.62 -11.26 -12.22
CA VAL A 85 -9.20 -11.63 -12.11
C VAL A 85 -8.80 -12.74 -13.08
N GLY A 86 -9.68 -13.17 -13.99
CA GLY A 86 -9.42 -14.31 -14.88
C GLY A 86 -9.31 -15.66 -14.15
N ALA A 87 -9.86 -15.77 -12.93
CA ALA A 87 -9.82 -16.99 -12.16
C ALA A 87 -10.85 -18.01 -12.65
N ASN A 88 -10.40 -19.23 -12.97
CA ASN A 88 -11.29 -20.34 -13.32
C ASN A 88 -11.83 -21.07 -12.06
N LYS A 89 -12.54 -22.19 -12.24
CA LYS A 89 -13.16 -22.98 -11.16
C LYS A 89 -12.18 -23.56 -10.12
N ASN A 90 -10.89 -23.64 -10.46
CA ASN A 90 -9.83 -24.16 -9.58
C ASN A 90 -9.38 -23.13 -8.55
N TYR A 91 -9.89 -21.91 -8.60
CA TYR A 91 -9.59 -20.87 -7.62
C TYR A 91 -10.76 -20.66 -6.65
N SER A 92 -10.46 -20.22 -5.45
CA SER A 92 -11.42 -19.70 -4.48
C SER A 92 -11.15 -18.23 -4.20
N ILE A 93 -12.24 -17.47 -4.00
CA ILE A 93 -12.19 -16.06 -3.60
C ILE A 93 -12.43 -16.00 -2.11
N ILE A 94 -11.40 -15.65 -1.34
CA ILE A 94 -11.46 -15.58 0.12
C ILE A 94 -11.42 -14.11 0.52
N PRO A 95 -12.57 -13.49 0.83
CA PRO A 95 -12.60 -12.21 1.51
C PRO A 95 -11.87 -12.30 2.85
N VAL A 96 -11.11 -11.26 3.17
CA VAL A 96 -10.36 -11.17 4.42
C VAL A 96 -10.73 -9.89 5.16
N GLY A 97 -9.96 -9.51 6.17
CA GLY A 97 -10.04 -8.19 6.78
C GLY A 97 -9.71 -7.07 5.79
N THR A 98 -9.00 -6.05 6.24
CA THR A 98 -8.71 -4.89 5.37
C THR A 98 -7.39 -5.04 4.60
N GLY A 99 -7.45 -4.79 3.30
CA GLY A 99 -6.28 -4.69 2.43
C GLY A 99 -5.54 -6.00 2.14
N ALA A 100 -4.47 -5.91 1.34
CA ALA A 100 -3.63 -7.06 0.98
C ALA A 100 -2.90 -7.67 2.18
N THR A 101 -2.62 -6.90 3.23
CA THR A 101 -2.05 -7.43 4.48
C THR A 101 -2.90 -8.55 5.08
N GLY A 102 -4.23 -8.39 5.09
CA GLY A 102 -5.12 -9.45 5.57
C GLY A 102 -5.09 -10.71 4.70
N ALA A 103 -4.81 -10.56 3.40
CA ALA A 103 -4.73 -11.67 2.46
C ALA A 103 -3.43 -12.47 2.64
N ILE A 104 -2.32 -11.76 2.88
CA ILE A 104 -1.02 -12.36 3.20
C ILE A 104 -1.08 -13.06 4.57
N ASP A 105 -1.72 -12.45 5.57
CA ASP A 105 -2.00 -13.05 6.89
C ASP A 105 -2.79 -14.36 6.75
N LYS A 106 -3.91 -14.30 6.02
CA LYS A 106 -4.75 -15.46 5.75
C LYS A 106 -3.96 -16.57 5.04
N LEU A 107 -3.22 -16.25 3.99
CA LEU A 107 -2.39 -17.24 3.28
C LEU A 107 -1.37 -17.88 4.21
N SER A 108 -0.64 -17.09 4.99
CA SER A 108 0.36 -17.61 5.93
C SER A 108 -0.23 -18.55 6.96
N LYS A 109 -1.49 -18.34 7.37
CA LYS A 109 -2.22 -19.27 8.25
C LYS A 109 -2.63 -20.55 7.51
N ILE A 110 -3.15 -20.43 6.28
CA ILE A 110 -3.51 -21.58 5.43
C ILE A 110 -2.29 -22.49 5.20
N LEU A 111 -1.12 -21.90 4.95
CA LEU A 111 0.13 -22.63 4.69
C LEU A 111 0.86 -23.09 5.95
N GLY A 112 0.35 -22.79 7.16
CA GLY A 112 0.99 -23.17 8.42
C GLY A 112 2.30 -22.43 8.73
N ILE A 113 2.56 -21.30 8.07
CA ILE A 113 3.77 -20.48 8.24
C ILE A 113 3.59 -19.46 9.37
N TYR A 114 2.36 -19.05 9.65
CA TYR A 114 2.07 -18.02 10.65
C TYR A 114 2.48 -18.47 12.06
N LYS A 115 3.30 -17.65 12.73
CA LYS A 115 3.61 -17.78 14.16
C LYS A 115 2.67 -16.89 14.96
N THR A 116 2.04 -17.46 15.98
CA THR A 116 1.33 -16.65 16.97
C THR A 116 2.34 -15.85 17.80
N PRO A 117 1.99 -14.64 18.29
CA PRO A 117 2.89 -13.86 19.12
C PRO A 117 3.40 -14.60 20.38
N GLU A 118 2.58 -15.49 20.95
CA GLU A 118 2.90 -16.25 22.16
C GLU A 118 3.69 -17.55 21.88
N TYR A 119 4.02 -17.82 20.61
CA TYR A 119 4.63 -19.08 20.18
C TYR A 119 5.90 -19.44 20.98
N PHE A 120 6.82 -18.50 21.17
CA PHE A 120 8.08 -18.76 21.87
C PHE A 120 7.88 -19.05 23.36
N ARG A 121 7.04 -18.25 24.03
CA ARG A 121 6.75 -18.47 25.46
C ARG A 121 6.02 -19.79 25.69
N GLN A 122 5.05 -20.14 24.86
CA GLN A 122 4.39 -21.45 24.93
C GLN A 122 5.39 -22.59 24.75
N ARG A 123 6.28 -22.48 23.75
CA ARG A 123 7.32 -23.47 23.51
C ARG A 123 8.25 -23.64 24.73
N GLU A 124 8.71 -22.54 25.33
CA GLU A 124 9.53 -22.57 26.54
C GLU A 124 8.81 -23.27 27.68
N LEU A 125 7.55 -22.90 27.95
CA LEU A 125 6.72 -23.54 28.98
C LEU A 125 6.53 -25.04 28.72
N TYR A 126 6.35 -25.48 27.47
CA TYR A 126 6.25 -26.91 27.16
C TYR A 126 7.55 -27.64 27.44
N VAL A 127 8.70 -27.04 27.11
CA VAL A 127 10.01 -27.65 27.38
C VAL A 127 10.31 -27.71 28.88
N GLU A 128 10.02 -26.63 29.61
CA GLU A 128 10.26 -26.53 31.06
C GLU A 128 9.35 -27.43 31.89
N ASN A 129 8.06 -27.50 31.54
CA ASN A 129 7.10 -28.34 32.27
C ASN A 129 7.08 -29.80 31.80
N SER A 130 7.86 -30.15 30.78
CA SER A 130 7.91 -31.53 30.33
C SER A 130 8.64 -32.41 31.34
N GLN A 131 8.03 -33.54 31.70
CA GLN A 131 8.61 -34.56 32.59
C GLN A 131 9.76 -35.37 31.91
N TYR A 132 10.25 -34.90 30.76
CA TYR A 132 11.21 -35.62 29.93
C TYR A 132 12.61 -35.59 30.55
N LYS A 133 13.30 -36.73 30.53
CA LYS A 133 14.68 -36.88 31.01
C LYS A 133 15.64 -36.07 30.11
N SER A 134 16.84 -35.76 30.60
CA SER A 134 17.84 -34.96 29.87
C SER A 134 18.17 -35.50 28.46
N THR A 135 18.15 -36.81 28.27
CA THR A 135 18.32 -37.49 26.98
C THR A 135 17.17 -37.25 26.00
N GLU A 136 15.93 -37.20 26.49
CA GLU A 136 14.73 -36.90 25.68
C GLU A 136 14.68 -35.40 25.32
N LYS A 137 15.15 -34.52 26.21
CA LYS A 137 15.32 -33.10 25.91
C LYS A 137 16.31 -32.87 24.75
N ASN A 138 17.42 -33.60 24.73
CA ASN A 138 18.38 -33.55 23.62
C ASN A 138 17.78 -34.09 22.30
N PHE A 139 16.97 -35.15 22.37
CA PHE A 139 16.24 -35.66 21.20
C PHE A 139 15.25 -34.61 20.66
N LEU A 140 14.43 -33.98 21.52
CA LEU A 140 13.52 -32.91 21.13
C LEU A 140 14.26 -31.71 20.49
N MET A 141 15.42 -31.34 21.02
CA MET A 141 16.28 -30.30 20.41
C MET A 141 16.85 -30.73 19.05
N SER A 142 17.08 -32.03 18.83
CA SER A 142 17.54 -32.55 17.53
C SER A 142 16.43 -32.54 16.48
N VAL A 143 15.21 -32.93 16.87
CA VAL A 143 14.01 -32.84 16.02
C VAL A 143 13.72 -31.40 15.62
N ASP A 144 13.90 -30.45 16.55
CA ASP A 144 13.75 -29.02 16.29
C ASP A 144 14.77 -28.48 15.27
N LYS A 145 16.03 -28.94 15.36
CA LYS A 145 17.05 -28.60 14.35
C LYS A 145 16.67 -29.12 12.96
N ASP A 146 16.14 -30.33 12.87
CA ASP A 146 15.69 -30.89 11.58
C ASP A 146 14.43 -30.20 11.05
N PHE A 147 13.49 -29.86 11.92
CA PHE A 147 12.34 -29.03 11.58
C PHE A 147 12.78 -27.66 11.01
N HIS A 148 13.76 -27.01 11.64
CA HIS A 148 14.33 -25.76 11.15
C HIS A 148 15.06 -25.91 9.81
N ARG A 149 15.69 -27.06 9.53
CA ARG A 149 16.30 -27.35 8.22
C ARG A 149 15.26 -27.55 7.12
N GLN A 150 14.08 -28.08 7.46
CA GLN A 150 13.00 -28.37 6.51
C GLN A 150 11.97 -27.24 6.36
N ARG A 151 12.10 -26.14 7.12
CA ARG A 151 11.15 -25.00 7.06
C ARG A 151 10.98 -24.48 5.63
N PRO A 152 9.78 -24.01 5.22
CA PRO A 152 9.59 -23.37 3.93
C PRO A 152 10.61 -22.28 3.61
N VAL A 153 10.91 -22.08 2.34
CA VAL A 153 11.69 -20.95 1.84
C VAL A 153 10.77 -20.01 1.06
N VAL A 154 10.79 -18.73 1.42
CA VAL A 154 9.99 -17.68 0.80
C VAL A 154 10.92 -16.72 0.06
N PHE A 155 10.80 -16.67 -1.27
CA PHE A 155 11.47 -15.74 -2.14
C PHE A 155 10.64 -14.45 -2.26
N ILE A 156 11.28 -13.31 -2.03
CA ILE A 156 10.66 -11.96 -2.10
C ILE A 156 11.47 -11.04 -3.00
N SER A 157 10.87 -10.01 -3.59
CA SER A 157 11.61 -9.06 -4.45
C SER A 157 12.41 -8.04 -3.64
N SER A 158 13.15 -7.18 -4.36
CA SER A 158 13.89 -6.11 -3.72
C SER A 158 13.05 -4.94 -3.21
N TYR A 159 11.82 -4.81 -3.70
CA TYR A 159 10.94 -3.66 -3.49
C TYR A 159 9.60 -4.02 -2.83
N GLU A 160 9.59 -5.07 -2.02
CA GLU A 160 8.38 -5.45 -1.28
C GLU A 160 7.90 -4.36 -0.32
N HIS A 161 6.58 -4.26 -0.23
CA HIS A 161 5.92 -3.59 0.88
C HIS A 161 6.13 -4.40 2.18
N HIS A 162 6.20 -3.74 3.33
CA HIS A 162 6.41 -4.39 4.63
C HIS A 162 5.42 -5.52 4.92
N SER A 163 4.17 -5.39 4.45
CA SER A 163 3.16 -6.45 4.54
C SER A 163 3.57 -7.75 3.87
N ASN A 164 4.31 -7.69 2.76
CA ASN A 164 4.79 -8.85 2.00
C ASN A 164 6.26 -9.19 2.30
N GLU A 165 6.77 -8.75 3.45
CA GLU A 165 8.15 -9.03 3.88
C GLU A 165 8.19 -9.45 5.36
N LEU A 166 7.69 -8.60 6.25
CA LEU A 166 7.83 -8.80 7.70
C LEU A 166 7.08 -10.05 8.17
N GLN A 167 5.92 -10.32 7.60
CA GLN A 167 5.12 -11.47 7.99
C GLN A 167 5.84 -12.80 7.71
N TRP A 168 6.60 -12.87 6.61
CA TRP A 168 7.41 -14.04 6.28
C TRP A 168 8.63 -14.17 7.18
N ARG A 169 9.25 -13.03 7.56
CA ARG A 169 10.40 -12.99 8.49
C ARG A 169 10.02 -13.43 9.89
N GLU A 170 8.87 -12.99 10.39
CA GLU A 170 8.33 -13.38 11.69
C GLU A 170 7.73 -14.80 11.67
N GLY A 171 7.37 -15.32 10.49
CA GLY A 171 6.83 -16.66 10.27
C GLY A 171 7.86 -17.81 10.29
N HIS A 172 7.36 -19.04 10.16
CA HIS A 172 8.16 -20.28 10.11
C HIS A 172 8.81 -20.48 8.73
N ALA A 173 9.51 -19.46 8.24
CA ALA A 173 10.14 -19.50 6.92
C ALA A 173 11.59 -18.99 6.96
N GLU A 174 12.37 -19.40 5.96
CA GLU A 174 13.56 -18.67 5.55
C GLU A 174 13.17 -17.68 4.46
N VAL A 175 13.54 -16.41 4.61
CA VAL A 175 13.24 -15.39 3.60
C VAL A 175 14.48 -15.12 2.75
N VAL A 176 14.34 -15.26 1.44
CA VAL A 176 15.40 -15.05 0.45
C VAL A 176 15.01 -13.88 -0.45
N LYS A 177 15.84 -12.84 -0.45
CA LYS A 177 15.61 -11.64 -1.26
C LYS A 177 16.21 -11.81 -2.66
N ILE A 178 15.40 -11.57 -3.68
CA ILE A 178 15.81 -11.47 -5.07
C ILE A 178 16.31 -10.05 -5.35
N GLY A 179 17.44 -9.96 -6.04
CA GLY A 179 18.11 -8.73 -6.44
C GLY A 179 17.37 -7.95 -7.52
N LEU A 180 17.98 -6.83 -7.88
CA LEU A 180 17.64 -6.08 -9.08
C LEU A 180 18.79 -6.22 -10.06
N ASP A 181 18.50 -6.13 -11.35
CA ASP A 181 19.52 -6.12 -12.39
C ASP A 181 20.25 -4.76 -12.44
N ASN A 182 21.16 -4.60 -13.40
CA ASN A 182 21.94 -3.37 -13.57
C ASN A 182 21.07 -2.15 -13.93
N ASP A 183 19.86 -2.38 -14.45
CA ASP A 183 18.89 -1.34 -14.77
C ASP A 183 17.95 -1.04 -13.58
N GLY A 184 18.10 -1.74 -12.45
CA GLY A 184 17.23 -1.59 -11.29
C GLY A 184 15.86 -2.27 -11.46
N LEU A 185 15.71 -3.19 -12.41
CA LEU A 185 14.51 -3.99 -12.66
C LEU A 185 14.60 -5.32 -11.93
N PHE A 186 13.49 -6.07 -11.86
CA PHE A 186 13.47 -7.40 -11.25
C PHE A 186 14.44 -8.35 -11.96
N ASP A 187 15.38 -8.94 -11.22
CA ASP A 187 16.38 -9.84 -11.81
C ASP A 187 15.87 -11.29 -11.91
N LEU A 188 15.43 -11.67 -13.11
CA LEU A 188 14.99 -13.04 -13.42
C LEU A 188 16.12 -14.06 -13.33
N ASN A 189 17.37 -13.68 -13.61
CA ASN A 189 18.52 -14.58 -13.52
C ASN A 189 18.86 -14.85 -12.04
N ASP A 190 18.79 -13.83 -11.19
CA ASP A 190 18.95 -14.00 -9.75
C ASP A 190 17.84 -14.88 -9.16
N LEU A 191 16.59 -14.70 -9.59
CA LEU A 191 15.49 -15.60 -9.22
C LEU A 191 15.81 -17.05 -9.60
N LYS A 192 16.14 -17.30 -10.87
CA LYS A 192 16.46 -18.64 -11.38
C LYS A 192 17.59 -19.29 -10.60
N ARG A 193 18.66 -18.54 -10.31
CA ARG A 193 19.81 -19.01 -9.54
C ARG A 193 19.45 -19.37 -8.09
N ARG A 194 18.60 -18.57 -7.43
CA ARG A 194 18.24 -18.79 -6.01
C ARG A 194 17.21 -19.89 -5.82
N VAL A 195 16.24 -20.02 -6.71
CA VAL A 195 15.18 -21.06 -6.61
C VAL A 195 15.71 -22.47 -6.96
N SER A 196 16.77 -22.54 -7.77
CA SER A 196 17.47 -23.77 -8.14
C SER A 196 18.58 -24.19 -7.17
N ASP A 197 18.84 -23.41 -6.12
CA ASP A 197 19.88 -23.74 -5.14
C ASP A 197 19.60 -25.13 -4.53
N PRO A 198 20.55 -26.10 -4.62
CA PRO A 198 20.36 -27.46 -4.14
C PRO A 198 19.94 -27.57 -2.68
N LYS A 199 20.25 -26.58 -1.84
CA LYS A 199 19.83 -26.58 -0.42
C LYS A 199 18.31 -26.46 -0.22
N TYR A 200 17.56 -26.10 -1.26
CA TYR A 200 16.11 -25.96 -1.22
C TYR A 200 15.35 -27.10 -1.91
N THR A 201 16.03 -28.12 -2.45
CA THR A 201 15.42 -29.19 -3.26
C THR A 201 14.25 -29.90 -2.57
N HIS A 202 14.34 -30.17 -1.27
CA HIS A 202 13.32 -30.90 -0.51
C HIS A 202 12.42 -30.00 0.35
N ARG A 203 12.51 -28.68 0.16
CA ARG A 203 11.76 -27.70 0.95
C ARG A 203 10.60 -27.13 0.15
N LEU A 204 9.52 -26.77 0.84
CA LEU A 204 8.44 -26.00 0.23
C LEU A 204 8.97 -24.64 -0.23
N LYS A 205 8.89 -24.36 -1.52
CA LYS A 205 9.33 -23.10 -2.14
C LYS A 205 8.13 -22.22 -2.43
N ILE A 206 8.17 -20.99 -1.95
CA ILE A 206 7.11 -19.99 -2.13
C ILE A 206 7.75 -18.74 -2.68
N GLY A 207 7.23 -18.19 -3.77
CA GLY A 207 7.53 -16.85 -4.25
C GLY A 207 6.41 -15.92 -3.87
N SER A 208 6.67 -14.86 -3.11
CA SER A 208 5.66 -13.85 -2.77
C SER A 208 6.19 -12.49 -3.19
N PHE A 209 5.75 -12.01 -4.36
CA PHE A 209 6.34 -10.85 -5.03
C PHE A 209 5.32 -9.73 -5.21
N SER A 210 5.74 -8.48 -5.02
CA SER A 210 4.95 -7.33 -5.48
C SER A 210 4.81 -7.36 -7.00
N ALA A 211 3.59 -7.27 -7.53
CA ALA A 211 3.36 -7.18 -8.99
C ALA A 211 3.81 -5.83 -9.55
N ALA A 212 3.81 -4.78 -8.73
CA ALA A 212 4.54 -3.55 -8.99
C ALA A 212 5.01 -2.88 -7.69
N SER A 213 6.10 -2.13 -7.76
CA SER A 213 6.61 -1.34 -6.64
C SER A 213 5.65 -0.20 -6.28
N ASN A 214 5.21 -0.10 -5.03
CA ASN A 214 4.45 1.05 -4.53
C ASN A 214 5.29 2.35 -4.40
N VAL A 215 6.62 2.22 -4.53
CA VAL A 215 7.58 3.34 -4.46
C VAL A 215 7.85 3.87 -5.85
N THR A 216 8.33 3.00 -6.74
CA THR A 216 8.84 3.40 -8.05
C THR A 216 7.85 3.10 -9.17
N GLY A 217 6.77 2.37 -8.91
CA GLY A 217 5.85 1.93 -9.96
C GLY A 217 6.40 0.82 -10.85
N LEU A 218 7.66 0.39 -10.70
CA LEU A 218 8.26 -0.66 -11.54
C LEU A 218 7.42 -1.93 -11.51
N LYS A 219 7.08 -2.44 -12.69
CA LYS A 219 6.27 -3.63 -12.90
C LYS A 219 7.18 -4.88 -12.85
N THR A 220 6.74 -5.89 -12.11
CA THR A 220 7.37 -7.22 -12.12
C THR A 220 6.89 -7.97 -13.37
N PRO A 221 7.76 -8.69 -14.10
CA PRO A 221 7.35 -9.60 -15.17
C PRO A 221 6.70 -10.86 -14.57
N VAL A 222 5.45 -10.72 -14.09
CA VAL A 222 4.77 -11.70 -13.23
C VAL A 222 4.66 -13.09 -13.86
N TYR A 223 4.44 -13.19 -15.17
CA TYR A 223 4.32 -14.49 -15.86
C TYR A 223 5.68 -15.19 -16.03
N ASP A 224 6.77 -14.45 -16.26
CA ASP A 224 8.11 -15.03 -16.32
C ASP A 224 8.57 -15.52 -14.94
N VAL A 225 8.26 -14.74 -13.90
CA VAL A 225 8.48 -15.14 -12.51
C VAL A 225 7.70 -16.42 -12.18
N ALA A 226 6.43 -16.50 -12.57
CA ALA A 226 5.61 -17.69 -12.36
C ALA A 226 6.21 -18.93 -13.04
N LYS A 227 6.59 -18.82 -14.32
CA LYS A 227 7.23 -19.91 -15.08
C LYS A 227 8.50 -20.39 -14.36
N ILE A 228 9.37 -19.48 -13.92
CA ILE A 228 10.62 -19.85 -13.23
C ILE A 228 10.32 -20.56 -11.89
N MET A 229 9.35 -20.09 -11.12
CA MET A 229 8.97 -20.71 -9.85
C MET A 229 8.45 -22.13 -10.06
N HIS A 230 7.50 -22.32 -10.99
CA HIS A 230 6.89 -23.61 -11.28
C HIS A 230 7.91 -24.63 -11.84
N GLN A 231 8.83 -24.20 -12.71
CA GLN A 231 9.91 -25.04 -13.24
C GLN A 231 10.79 -25.67 -12.14
N HIS A 232 10.82 -25.08 -10.95
CA HIS A 232 11.63 -25.54 -9.82
C HIS A 232 10.76 -26.06 -8.65
N GLY A 233 9.49 -26.39 -8.93
CA GLY A 233 8.55 -26.98 -7.97
C GLY A 233 8.07 -26.03 -6.88
N GLY A 234 8.16 -24.71 -7.10
CA GLY A 234 7.69 -23.71 -6.16
C GLY A 234 6.35 -23.10 -6.55
N TYR A 235 5.63 -22.59 -5.55
CA TYR A 235 4.38 -21.85 -5.72
C TYR A 235 4.63 -20.35 -5.82
N VAL A 236 3.76 -19.60 -6.50
CA VAL A 236 3.93 -18.16 -6.71
C VAL A 236 2.68 -17.36 -6.37
N PHE A 237 2.90 -16.27 -5.63
CA PHE A 237 1.89 -15.33 -5.19
C PHE A 237 2.29 -13.90 -5.54
N PHE A 238 1.32 -13.09 -5.98
CA PHE A 238 1.58 -11.70 -6.34
C PHE A 238 0.76 -10.71 -5.52
N ASP A 239 1.45 -9.71 -4.95
CA ASP A 239 0.82 -8.55 -4.32
C ASP A 239 0.43 -7.52 -5.38
N TYR A 240 -0.86 -7.46 -5.69
CA TYR A 240 -1.46 -6.51 -6.62
C TYR A 240 -1.96 -5.24 -5.92
N ALA A 241 -1.62 -4.99 -4.65
CA ALA A 241 -2.07 -3.80 -3.94
C ALA A 241 -1.70 -2.50 -4.65
N ALA A 242 -0.48 -2.39 -5.19
CA ALA A 242 -0.01 -1.15 -5.82
C ALA A 242 -0.54 -0.96 -7.26
N CYS A 243 -0.64 -2.04 -8.04
CA CYS A 243 -0.94 -1.99 -9.47
C CYS A 243 -2.37 -2.42 -9.83
N GLY A 244 -3.05 -3.19 -8.98
CA GLY A 244 -4.37 -3.76 -9.25
C GLY A 244 -5.43 -2.78 -9.77
N PRO A 245 -5.47 -1.51 -9.31
CA PRO A 245 -6.37 -0.50 -9.86
C PRO A 245 -6.13 -0.14 -11.33
N TYR A 246 -4.94 -0.43 -11.87
CA TYR A 246 -4.45 0.12 -13.12
C TYR A 246 -4.18 -0.94 -14.20
N VAL A 247 -3.68 -2.11 -13.79
CA VAL A 247 -3.21 -3.15 -14.73
C VAL A 247 -4.22 -4.27 -14.91
N GLU A 248 -4.08 -5.04 -15.99
CA GLU A 248 -4.81 -6.29 -16.14
C GLU A 248 -4.42 -7.28 -15.03
N ILE A 249 -5.41 -7.99 -14.51
CA ILE A 249 -5.21 -9.08 -13.56
C ILE A 249 -5.77 -10.34 -14.23
N ASN A 250 -4.89 -11.26 -14.58
CA ASN A 250 -5.29 -12.55 -15.14
C ASN A 250 -4.51 -13.66 -14.43
N MET A 251 -5.24 -14.52 -13.71
CA MET A 251 -4.65 -15.62 -12.94
C MET A 251 -3.93 -16.67 -13.79
N CYS A 252 -4.26 -16.78 -15.09
CA CYS A 252 -3.71 -17.82 -15.95
C CYS A 252 -3.71 -17.38 -17.42
N THR A 253 -2.53 -17.29 -18.02
CA THR A 253 -2.38 -17.04 -19.46
C THR A 253 -2.09 -18.33 -20.23
N ASP A 254 -1.38 -19.27 -19.61
CA ASP A 254 -1.07 -20.59 -20.17
C ASP A 254 -0.85 -21.63 -19.05
N LYS A 255 -0.56 -22.88 -19.43
CA LYS A 255 -0.40 -24.01 -18.48
C LYS A 255 0.75 -23.85 -17.48
N ASP A 256 1.79 -23.07 -17.82
CA ASP A 256 3.00 -22.91 -17.03
C ASP A 256 3.10 -21.48 -16.43
N ALA A 257 2.36 -20.52 -16.99
CA ALA A 257 2.16 -19.15 -16.52
C ALA A 257 0.78 -18.96 -15.91
N TYR A 258 0.63 -19.47 -14.71
CA TYR A 258 -0.50 -19.18 -13.83
C TYR A 258 -0.01 -18.71 -12.47
N PHE A 259 -0.89 -18.15 -11.66
CA PHE A 259 -0.58 -17.75 -10.29
C PHE A 259 -1.23 -18.74 -9.33
N ASP A 260 -0.54 -19.12 -8.26
CA ASP A 260 -1.16 -19.93 -7.20
C ASP A 260 -2.03 -19.08 -6.27
N GLY A 261 -1.76 -17.78 -6.21
CA GLY A 261 -2.67 -16.82 -5.62
C GLY A 261 -2.26 -15.37 -5.85
N ILE A 262 -3.17 -14.45 -5.53
CA ILE A 262 -2.89 -13.01 -5.52
C ILE A 262 -3.52 -12.34 -4.31
N TYR A 263 -2.95 -11.20 -3.92
CA TYR A 263 -3.46 -10.35 -2.86
C TYR A 263 -4.01 -9.05 -3.45
N LEU A 264 -5.23 -8.68 -3.09
CA LEU A 264 -5.85 -7.43 -3.52
C LEU A 264 -6.14 -6.50 -2.34
N ALA A 265 -5.73 -5.25 -2.48
CA ALA A 265 -6.08 -4.16 -1.57
C ALA A 265 -7.19 -3.31 -2.18
N MET A 266 -8.45 -3.73 -2.01
CA MET A 266 -9.58 -3.12 -2.71
C MET A 266 -9.81 -1.65 -2.35
N HIS A 267 -9.41 -1.19 -1.17
CA HIS A 267 -9.45 0.23 -0.82
C HIS A 267 -8.63 1.14 -1.75
N LYS A 268 -7.73 0.59 -2.55
CA LYS A 268 -6.91 1.34 -3.53
C LYS A 268 -7.59 1.53 -4.88
N PHE A 269 -8.68 0.81 -5.14
CA PHE A 269 -9.46 0.97 -6.36
C PHE A 269 -10.38 2.18 -6.23
N LEU A 270 -10.67 2.85 -7.34
CA LEU A 270 -11.68 3.90 -7.37
C LEU A 270 -13.05 3.32 -6.96
N GLY A 271 -13.71 3.93 -5.98
CA GLY A 271 -14.94 3.42 -5.37
C GLY A 271 -14.75 2.31 -4.31
N GLY A 272 -13.52 1.81 -4.15
CA GLY A 272 -13.18 0.71 -3.26
C GLY A 272 -12.86 1.02 -1.78
N PRO A 273 -12.66 2.26 -1.31
CA PRO A 273 -12.48 2.50 0.14
C PRO A 273 -13.60 1.86 0.98
N SER A 274 -13.26 1.31 2.15
CA SER A 274 -14.13 0.46 2.99
C SER A 274 -14.43 -0.96 2.47
N SER A 275 -13.80 -1.40 1.38
CA SER A 275 -13.88 -2.80 0.93
C SER A 275 -12.99 -3.76 1.72
N SER A 276 -13.34 -5.04 1.62
CA SER A 276 -12.55 -6.16 2.13
C SER A 276 -11.32 -6.35 1.24
N GLY A 277 -10.20 -6.77 1.84
CA GLY A 277 -9.10 -7.35 1.07
C GLY A 277 -9.52 -8.69 0.47
N ILE A 278 -8.91 -9.09 -0.64
CA ILE A 278 -9.24 -10.37 -1.29
C ILE A 278 -7.97 -11.20 -1.42
N LEU A 279 -8.05 -12.45 -0.98
CA LEU A 279 -7.11 -13.51 -1.35
C LEU A 279 -7.77 -14.36 -2.44
N VAL A 280 -7.17 -14.40 -3.62
CA VAL A 280 -7.51 -15.40 -4.64
C VAL A 280 -6.54 -16.55 -4.47
N LEU A 281 -7.03 -17.76 -4.29
CA LEU A 281 -6.20 -18.92 -3.96
C LEU A 281 -6.53 -20.12 -4.84
N ASN A 282 -5.51 -20.75 -5.42
CA ASN A 282 -5.66 -22.03 -6.07
C ASN A 282 -6.06 -23.10 -5.03
N LYS A 283 -7.20 -23.75 -5.25
CA LYS A 283 -7.82 -24.72 -4.33
C LYS A 283 -6.89 -25.88 -3.99
N GLN A 284 -5.91 -26.19 -4.84
CA GLN A 284 -4.92 -27.25 -4.58
C GLN A 284 -4.07 -27.00 -3.33
N LEU A 285 -3.90 -25.74 -2.93
CA LEU A 285 -3.12 -25.36 -1.75
C LEU A 285 -3.90 -25.45 -0.45
N TYR A 286 -5.21 -25.69 -0.51
CA TYR A 286 -6.07 -25.72 0.67
C TYR A 286 -6.28 -27.16 1.17
N ASN A 287 -5.68 -27.50 2.31
CA ASN A 287 -5.86 -28.81 2.93
C ASN A 287 -7.17 -28.86 3.75
N LYS A 288 -8.21 -29.49 3.20
CA LYS A 288 -9.53 -29.63 3.84
C LYS A 288 -9.55 -30.54 5.07
N SER A 289 -8.49 -31.29 5.35
CA SER A 289 -8.36 -32.07 6.59
C SER A 289 -8.04 -31.19 7.80
N ASN A 290 -7.52 -29.98 7.58
CA ASN A 290 -7.27 -29.02 8.66
C ASN A 290 -8.54 -28.19 8.96
N PRO A 291 -8.73 -27.72 10.21
CA PRO A 291 -9.71 -26.68 10.49
C PRO A 291 -9.50 -25.43 9.64
N PRO A 292 -10.55 -24.62 9.37
CA PRO A 292 -10.36 -23.30 8.76
C PRO A 292 -9.44 -22.43 9.61
N THR A 293 -8.85 -21.41 9.00
CA THR A 293 -7.96 -20.49 9.74
C THR A 293 -8.67 -19.74 10.87
N THR A 294 -10.00 -19.68 10.84
CA THR A 294 -10.84 -19.20 11.93
C THR A 294 -12.07 -20.11 12.01
N ALA A 295 -12.17 -20.91 13.07
CA ALA A 295 -13.36 -21.71 13.32
C ALA A 295 -14.40 -20.88 14.07
N GLY A 296 -15.64 -20.91 13.58
CA GLY A 296 -16.76 -20.18 14.18
C GLY A 296 -18.09 -20.47 13.50
N GLY A 297 -19.15 -19.78 13.92
CA GLY A 297 -20.45 -19.85 13.25
C GLY A 297 -20.34 -19.57 11.74
N GLY A 298 -21.14 -20.24 10.92
CA GLY A 298 -21.09 -20.11 9.46
C GLY A 298 -19.99 -20.94 8.77
N THR A 299 -19.01 -21.51 9.49
CA THR A 299 -17.96 -22.37 8.89
C THR A 299 -18.25 -23.87 8.98
N VAL A 300 -19.25 -24.22 9.78
CA VAL A 300 -19.59 -25.59 10.17
C VAL A 300 -20.86 -26.05 9.47
N ARG A 301 -20.84 -27.31 9.02
CA ARG A 301 -22.03 -28.05 8.59
C ARG A 301 -22.82 -28.56 9.78
N PHE A 302 -22.13 -29.07 10.80
CA PHE A 302 -22.74 -29.63 12.00
C PHE A 302 -21.75 -29.63 13.16
N VAL A 303 -22.23 -29.38 14.38
CA VAL A 303 -21.43 -29.40 15.62
C VAL A 303 -22.19 -30.15 16.69
N THR A 304 -21.50 -31.05 17.38
CA THR A 304 -21.98 -31.72 18.59
C THR A 304 -21.05 -31.38 19.76
N GLU A 305 -21.38 -31.88 20.95
CA GLU A 305 -20.50 -31.74 22.12
C GLU A 305 -19.10 -32.33 21.89
N ALA A 306 -18.99 -33.40 21.10
CA ALA A 306 -17.74 -34.13 20.87
C ALA A 306 -17.07 -33.85 19.52
N ASN A 307 -17.82 -33.37 18.51
CA ASN A 307 -17.34 -33.31 17.14
C ASN A 307 -17.77 -32.04 16.41
N GLN A 308 -17.00 -31.67 15.39
CA GLN A 308 -17.31 -30.58 14.46
C GLN A 308 -17.01 -31.00 13.02
N TYR A 309 -17.95 -30.69 12.13
CA TYR A 309 -17.86 -30.98 10.71
C TYR A 309 -17.89 -29.67 9.95
N TYR A 310 -16.79 -29.33 9.28
CA TYR A 310 -16.67 -28.08 8.52
C TYR A 310 -17.28 -28.17 7.12
N LEU A 311 -17.65 -27.01 6.56
CA LEU A 311 -18.15 -26.90 5.19
C LEU A 311 -17.08 -27.32 4.17
N ALA A 312 -17.55 -27.82 3.02
CA ALA A 312 -16.68 -28.34 1.95
C ALA A 312 -16.18 -27.24 1.01
N GLU A 313 -16.99 -26.20 0.76
CA GLU A 313 -16.64 -25.06 -0.08
C GLU A 313 -15.74 -24.10 0.68
N ILE A 314 -14.58 -23.79 0.07
CA ILE A 314 -13.50 -23.05 0.74
C ILE A 314 -13.92 -21.60 1.01
N GLU A 315 -14.62 -20.97 0.08
CA GLU A 315 -15.14 -19.61 0.24
C GLU A 315 -16.03 -19.47 1.48
N GLU A 316 -16.93 -20.43 1.74
CA GLU A 316 -17.79 -20.43 2.93
C GLU A 316 -17.02 -20.84 4.19
N ARG A 317 -16.15 -21.85 4.07
CA ARG A 317 -15.36 -22.39 5.18
C ARG A 317 -14.41 -21.36 5.80
N GLU A 318 -13.93 -20.39 5.02
CA GLU A 318 -13.06 -19.30 5.48
C GLU A 318 -13.81 -18.01 5.85
N ALA A 319 -15.14 -17.99 5.74
CA ALA A 319 -16.01 -16.85 6.05
C ALA A 319 -16.65 -16.97 7.43
N ALA A 320 -15.83 -17.09 8.47
CA ALA A 320 -16.32 -17.25 9.85
C ALA A 320 -17.13 -16.05 10.35
N GLY A 321 -18.28 -16.33 10.96
CA GLY A 321 -19.23 -15.34 11.46
C GLY A 321 -20.07 -14.70 10.35
N THR A 322 -20.52 -13.47 10.57
CA THR A 322 -21.09 -12.64 9.51
C THR A 322 -19.93 -12.10 8.65
N PRO A 323 -19.82 -12.45 7.37
CA PRO A 323 -18.77 -11.92 6.52
C PRO A 323 -18.96 -10.41 6.28
N GLY A 324 -17.93 -9.75 5.74
CA GLY A 324 -18.02 -8.36 5.30
C GLY A 324 -18.89 -8.20 4.05
N ILE A 325 -20.19 -8.50 4.13
CA ILE A 325 -21.13 -8.59 2.98
C ILE A 325 -21.01 -7.37 2.07
N MET A 326 -21.26 -6.17 2.62
CA MET A 326 -21.20 -4.91 1.87
C MET A 326 -19.77 -4.56 1.45
N GLN A 327 -18.77 -5.04 2.18
CA GLN A 327 -17.37 -4.83 1.85
C GLN A 327 -16.96 -5.62 0.60
N VAL A 328 -17.52 -6.83 0.44
CA VAL A 328 -17.30 -7.71 -0.73
C VAL A 328 -18.08 -7.23 -1.94
N ILE A 329 -19.36 -6.83 -1.76
CA ILE A 329 -20.14 -6.18 -2.83
C ILE A 329 -19.38 -4.95 -3.35
N ARG A 330 -18.78 -4.16 -2.44
CA ARG A 330 -17.95 -3.03 -2.84
C ARG A 330 -16.67 -3.37 -3.55
N ALA A 331 -15.99 -4.45 -3.15
CA ALA A 331 -14.85 -4.96 -3.88
C ALA A 331 -15.23 -5.32 -5.32
N ALA A 332 -16.34 -6.03 -5.51
CA ALA A 332 -16.81 -6.42 -6.83
C ALA A 332 -17.13 -5.21 -7.72
N LEU A 333 -17.88 -4.24 -7.20
CA LEU A 333 -18.27 -3.05 -7.97
C LEU A 333 -17.09 -2.14 -8.31
N ALA A 334 -16.07 -2.05 -7.44
CA ALA A 334 -14.85 -1.30 -7.73
C ALA A 334 -14.01 -1.95 -8.84
N LEU A 335 -13.95 -3.29 -8.89
CA LEU A 335 -13.33 -4.03 -10.00
C LEU A 335 -14.12 -3.88 -11.31
N GLU A 336 -15.44 -3.96 -11.23
CA GLU A 336 -16.33 -3.77 -12.38
C GLU A 336 -16.18 -2.37 -12.96
N LEU A 337 -16.16 -1.32 -12.12
CA LEU A 337 -15.89 0.06 -12.54
C LEU A 337 -14.56 0.18 -13.30
N LYS A 338 -13.49 -0.43 -12.79
CA LYS A 338 -12.19 -0.45 -13.50
C LYS A 338 -12.31 -1.10 -14.89
N HIS A 339 -13.06 -2.18 -15.02
CA HIS A 339 -13.24 -2.88 -16.29
C HIS A 339 -14.11 -2.12 -17.29
N GLU A 340 -15.17 -1.47 -16.82
CA GLU A 340 -16.03 -0.62 -17.66
C GLU A 340 -15.24 0.56 -18.26
N ILE A 341 -14.26 1.11 -17.53
CA ILE A 341 -13.37 2.16 -18.05
C ILE A 341 -12.40 1.61 -19.12
N GLY A 342 -12.03 0.34 -18.99
CA GLY A 342 -11.13 -0.37 -19.90
C GLY A 342 -9.65 -0.23 -19.52
N ILE A 343 -8.97 -1.38 -19.41
CA ILE A 343 -7.55 -1.44 -19.02
C ILE A 343 -6.64 -0.70 -20.01
N GLN A 344 -6.88 -0.87 -21.31
CA GLN A 344 -6.09 -0.19 -22.34
C GLN A 344 -6.25 1.33 -22.26
N THR A 345 -7.47 1.81 -21.96
CA THR A 345 -7.73 3.24 -21.76
C THR A 345 -6.92 3.78 -20.58
N ILE A 346 -6.93 3.06 -19.46
CA ILE A 346 -6.16 3.40 -18.27
C ILE A 346 -4.65 3.44 -18.59
N GLU A 347 -4.13 2.38 -19.22
CA GLU A 347 -2.71 2.27 -19.58
C GLU A 347 -2.27 3.40 -20.51
N ASN A 348 -3.06 3.74 -21.53
CA ASN A 348 -2.73 4.80 -22.49
C ASN A 348 -2.64 6.17 -21.81
N ILE A 349 -3.59 6.49 -20.92
CA ILE A 349 -3.61 7.78 -20.20
C ILE A 349 -2.43 7.87 -19.23
N GLU A 350 -2.25 6.85 -18.40
CA GLU A 350 -1.22 6.87 -17.35
C GLU A 350 0.20 6.82 -17.93
N SER A 351 0.42 6.06 -19.00
CA SER A 351 1.70 6.01 -19.70
C SER A 351 2.08 7.37 -20.29
N GLY A 352 1.11 8.09 -20.88
CA GLY A 352 1.34 9.45 -21.38
C GLY A 352 1.71 10.43 -20.26
N PHE A 353 1.05 10.34 -19.10
CA PHE A 353 1.39 11.19 -17.96
C PHE A 353 2.77 10.91 -17.38
N ILE A 354 3.12 9.64 -17.17
CA ILE A 354 4.41 9.30 -16.55
C ILE A 354 5.59 9.60 -17.48
N GLU A 355 5.45 9.36 -18.78
CA GLU A 355 6.44 9.72 -19.78
C GLU A 355 6.70 11.23 -19.78
N LYS A 356 5.64 12.04 -19.83
CA LYS A 356 5.73 13.50 -19.78
C LYS A 356 6.34 13.98 -18.46
N ALA A 357 5.92 13.42 -17.33
CA ALA A 357 6.42 13.80 -16.01
C ALA A 357 7.93 13.52 -15.88
N ILE A 358 8.37 12.33 -16.27
CA ILE A 358 9.79 11.94 -16.24
C ILE A 358 10.60 12.84 -17.19
N SER A 359 10.13 13.04 -18.42
CA SER A 359 10.79 13.89 -19.43
C SER A 359 10.98 15.32 -18.94
N GLU A 360 9.98 15.89 -18.27
CA GLU A 360 10.02 17.26 -17.78
C GLU A 360 10.86 17.43 -16.52
N LEU A 361 10.75 16.52 -15.56
CA LEU A 361 11.38 16.67 -14.25
C LEU A 361 12.84 16.23 -14.24
N ARG A 362 13.25 15.26 -15.08
CA ARG A 362 14.66 14.84 -15.22
C ARG A 362 15.59 15.95 -15.71
N LYS A 363 15.04 16.99 -16.36
CA LYS A 363 15.78 18.15 -16.88
C LYS A 363 16.25 19.09 -15.76
N ILE A 364 15.72 18.92 -14.54
CA ILE A 364 15.97 19.82 -13.40
C ILE A 364 17.00 19.15 -12.50
N SER A 365 18.20 19.74 -12.46
CA SER A 365 19.39 19.12 -11.84
C SER A 365 19.28 18.83 -10.34
N ASN A 366 18.43 19.55 -9.62
CA ASN A 366 18.20 19.34 -8.20
C ASN A 366 16.98 18.47 -7.88
N ILE A 367 16.29 17.92 -8.88
CA ILE A 367 15.27 16.88 -8.67
C ILE A 367 15.92 15.51 -8.89
N GLU A 368 15.83 14.65 -7.88
CA GLU A 368 16.25 13.26 -7.98
C GLU A 368 15.01 12.37 -8.10
N LEU A 369 14.82 11.75 -9.26
CA LEU A 369 13.76 10.77 -9.49
C LEU A 369 14.24 9.38 -9.07
N LEU A 370 13.41 8.63 -8.33
CA LEU A 370 13.79 7.33 -7.81
C LEU A 370 13.37 6.16 -8.74
N GLY A 371 14.25 5.17 -8.84
CA GLY A 371 14.07 3.95 -9.62
C GLY A 371 14.41 4.11 -11.11
N ASN A 372 14.20 3.03 -11.87
CA ASN A 372 14.36 3.05 -13.33
C ASN A 372 13.35 4.00 -13.98
N LEU A 373 13.81 4.86 -14.90
CA LEU A 373 13.03 5.94 -15.51
C LEU A 373 12.36 5.57 -16.85
N ASP A 374 12.38 4.30 -17.24
CA ASP A 374 11.63 3.80 -18.39
C ASP A 374 10.13 3.81 -18.09
N ALA A 375 9.41 4.70 -18.76
CA ALA A 375 7.97 4.88 -18.61
C ALA A 375 7.18 3.60 -18.93
N ASN A 376 7.65 2.77 -19.86
CA ASN A 376 6.93 1.56 -20.29
C ASN A 376 6.99 0.45 -19.23
N LYS A 377 8.00 0.49 -18.36
CA LYS A 377 8.25 -0.52 -17.32
C LYS A 377 7.63 -0.15 -15.97
N ARG A 378 6.90 0.96 -15.87
CA ARG A 378 6.34 1.44 -14.61
C ARG A 378 4.90 1.94 -14.71
N LEU A 379 4.22 1.94 -13.57
CA LEU A 379 2.97 2.68 -13.36
C LEU A 379 3.24 4.19 -13.37
N ALA A 380 2.19 5.01 -13.43
CA ALA A 380 2.26 6.46 -13.26
C ALA A 380 2.48 6.91 -11.82
N VAL A 381 3.49 6.31 -11.17
CA VAL A 381 3.93 6.57 -9.80
C VAL A 381 5.32 7.19 -9.85
N LEU A 382 5.42 8.39 -9.29
CA LEU A 382 6.65 9.17 -9.29
C LEU A 382 7.09 9.46 -7.86
N SER A 383 8.21 8.86 -7.45
CA SER A 383 8.89 9.16 -6.20
C SER A 383 10.11 10.03 -6.49
N PHE A 384 10.30 11.10 -5.72
CA PHE A 384 11.36 12.07 -5.94
C PHE A 384 11.85 12.74 -4.65
N ASN A 385 13.08 13.25 -4.72
CA ASN A 385 13.70 14.11 -3.72
C ASN A 385 14.14 15.43 -4.34
N ILE A 386 14.27 16.47 -3.51
CA ILE A 386 14.75 17.79 -3.93
C ILE A 386 16.05 18.08 -3.19
N ARG A 387 17.15 18.15 -3.95
CA ARG A 387 18.48 18.50 -3.46
C ARG A 387 18.54 19.99 -3.14
N HIS A 388 19.15 20.33 -2.02
CA HIS A 388 19.45 21.70 -1.61
C HIS A 388 20.83 21.74 -0.98
N LYS A 389 21.77 22.43 -1.65
CA LYS A 389 23.20 22.42 -1.31
C LYS A 389 23.74 20.97 -1.30
N ASP A 390 24.39 20.56 -0.21
CA ASP A 390 24.94 19.23 0.05
C ASP A 390 23.95 18.26 0.71
N GLY A 391 22.69 18.66 0.89
CA GLY A 391 21.64 17.84 1.49
C GLY A 391 20.33 17.91 0.71
N TYR A 392 19.22 17.74 1.42
CA TYR A 392 17.89 17.72 0.82
C TYR A 392 16.92 18.66 1.54
N LEU A 393 15.87 19.06 0.83
CA LEU A 393 14.63 19.45 1.48
C LEU A 393 13.96 18.18 2.02
N HIS A 394 13.60 18.17 3.30
CA HIS A 394 12.98 16.99 3.92
C HIS A 394 11.67 16.65 3.20
N TYR A 395 11.42 15.37 2.90
CA TYR A 395 10.21 14.94 2.18
C TYR A 395 8.91 15.44 2.85
N GLY A 396 8.88 15.47 4.18
CA GLY A 396 7.72 15.95 4.94
C GLY A 396 7.49 17.46 4.73
N PHE A 397 8.56 18.24 4.62
CA PHE A 397 8.47 19.66 4.30
C PHE A 397 7.95 19.88 2.88
N VAL A 398 8.53 19.18 1.90
CA VAL A 398 8.10 19.26 0.49
C VAL A 398 6.63 18.87 0.34
N SER A 399 6.19 17.80 1.02
CA SER A 399 4.79 17.37 1.03
C SER A 399 3.87 18.39 1.71
N SER A 400 4.27 18.98 2.83
CA SER A 400 3.50 20.06 3.48
C SER A 400 3.40 21.27 2.56
N LEU A 401 4.47 21.64 1.86
CA LEU A 401 4.47 22.79 0.96
C LEU A 401 3.61 22.57 -0.29
N LEU A 402 3.65 21.36 -0.88
CA LEU A 402 2.71 20.94 -1.94
C LEU A 402 1.26 21.08 -1.49
N ASN A 403 0.97 20.75 -0.23
CA ASN A 403 -0.38 20.87 0.31
C ASN A 403 -0.72 22.34 0.59
N ASP A 404 0.03 23.02 1.45
CA ASP A 404 -0.29 24.35 1.96
C ASP A 404 -0.35 25.43 0.86
N LEU A 405 0.60 25.41 -0.11
CA LEU A 405 0.62 26.40 -1.20
C LEU A 405 -0.29 26.03 -2.36
N PHE A 406 -0.45 24.74 -2.65
CA PHE A 406 -1.03 24.28 -3.92
C PHE A 406 -2.26 23.39 -3.79
N GLY A 407 -2.65 22.98 -2.58
CA GLY A 407 -3.77 22.06 -2.39
C GLY A 407 -3.47 20.61 -2.82
N ILE A 408 -2.21 20.30 -3.14
CA ILE A 408 -1.83 18.99 -3.68
C ILE A 408 -1.64 18.00 -2.53
N GLN A 409 -2.40 16.91 -2.54
CA GLN A 409 -2.26 15.81 -1.61
C GLN A 409 -1.27 14.78 -2.19
N SER A 410 -0.05 14.81 -1.66
CA SER A 410 1.03 13.86 -1.96
C SER A 410 1.30 12.96 -0.75
N ARG A 411 2.18 11.97 -0.92
CA ARG A 411 2.65 11.11 0.17
C ARG A 411 4.11 11.42 0.48
N ALA A 412 4.48 11.35 1.76
CA ALA A 412 5.84 11.57 2.22
C ALA A 412 6.31 10.42 3.13
N GLY A 413 7.60 10.05 3.05
CA GLY A 413 8.24 9.07 3.93
C GLY A 413 8.78 7.86 3.17
N CYS A 414 8.99 6.74 3.88
CA CYS A 414 9.55 5.52 3.30
C CYS A 414 8.51 4.59 2.63
N ALA A 415 7.25 5.02 2.55
CA ALA A 415 6.12 4.29 1.97
C ALA A 415 6.04 2.79 2.33
N CYS A 416 6.37 2.44 3.58
CA CYS A 416 6.40 1.05 4.06
C CYS A 416 7.29 0.11 3.21
N ALA A 417 8.39 0.65 2.67
CA ALA A 417 9.36 -0.06 1.84
C ALA A 417 10.80 0.32 2.25
N GLY A 418 11.05 0.37 3.56
CA GLY A 418 12.32 0.83 4.15
C GLY A 418 13.58 0.20 3.54
N PRO A 419 13.68 -1.15 3.46
CA PRO A 419 14.84 -1.81 2.86
C PRO A 419 15.09 -1.46 1.39
N TYR A 420 14.05 -1.15 0.62
CA TYR A 420 14.19 -0.69 -0.76
C TYR A 420 14.61 0.79 -0.80
N GLY A 421 14.02 1.61 0.05
CA GLY A 421 14.39 3.01 0.23
C GLY A 421 15.87 3.22 0.53
N ILE A 422 16.45 2.41 1.41
CA ILE A 422 17.89 2.46 1.73
C ILE A 422 18.75 2.26 0.47
N LYS A 423 18.38 1.29 -0.39
CA LYS A 423 19.07 1.04 -1.66
C LYS A 423 18.88 2.20 -2.64
N LEU A 424 17.64 2.68 -2.83
CA LEU A 424 17.33 3.77 -3.74
C LEU A 424 18.05 5.07 -3.39
N LEU A 425 18.22 5.34 -2.10
CA LEU A 425 18.86 6.55 -1.60
C LEU A 425 20.38 6.41 -1.44
N ASN A 426 20.95 5.26 -1.82
CA ASN A 426 22.38 4.94 -1.71
C ASN A 426 22.96 5.25 -0.32
N ILE A 427 22.23 4.89 0.75
CA ILE A 427 22.66 5.18 2.12
C ILE A 427 23.71 4.17 2.54
N GLU A 428 24.92 4.65 2.83
CA GLU A 428 26.02 3.84 3.32
C GLU A 428 25.73 3.20 4.69
N ALA A 429 26.27 2.01 4.94
CA ALA A 429 26.02 1.25 6.18
C ALA A 429 26.38 2.04 7.46
N LYS A 430 27.48 2.80 7.44
CA LYS A 430 27.88 3.66 8.57
C LYS A 430 26.85 4.75 8.85
N LYS A 431 26.36 5.42 7.81
CA LYS A 431 25.33 6.46 7.92
C LYS A 431 23.99 5.86 8.36
N LEU A 432 23.63 4.70 7.83
CA LEU A 432 22.41 3.99 8.20
C LEU A 432 22.37 3.66 9.70
N LYS A 433 23.47 3.17 10.26
CA LYS A 433 23.57 2.88 11.71
C LYS A 433 23.32 4.12 12.56
N LEU A 434 23.91 5.25 12.19
CA LEU A 434 23.70 6.53 12.89
C LEU A 434 22.23 6.99 12.81
N ILE A 435 21.60 6.84 11.64
CA ILE A 435 20.17 7.14 11.46
C ILE A 435 19.32 6.21 12.32
N GLU A 436 19.61 4.92 12.34
CA GLU A 436 18.90 3.93 13.15
C GLU A 436 18.97 4.28 14.64
N GLU A 437 20.17 4.52 15.16
CA GLU A 437 20.37 4.92 16.56
C GLU A 437 19.61 6.20 16.90
N ALA A 438 19.63 7.21 16.01
CA ALA A 438 18.90 8.45 16.20
C ALA A 438 17.37 8.22 16.23
N VAL A 439 16.85 7.37 15.36
CA VAL A 439 15.42 7.03 15.30
C VAL A 439 14.99 6.25 16.55
N LEU A 440 15.80 5.31 17.03
CA LEU A 440 15.49 4.47 18.21
C LEU A 440 15.40 5.28 19.50
N VAL A 441 16.17 6.37 19.63
CA VAL A 441 16.05 7.31 20.78
C VAL A 441 14.98 8.38 20.57
N GLY A 442 14.14 8.23 19.53
CA GLY A 442 12.95 9.03 19.30
C GLY A 442 13.09 10.17 18.29
N ASN A 443 14.18 10.26 17.51
CA ASN A 443 14.33 11.30 16.47
C ASN A 443 13.78 10.84 15.11
N THR A 444 12.46 10.63 15.03
CA THR A 444 11.78 10.07 13.84
C THR A 444 12.01 10.87 12.54
N ALA A 445 12.26 12.18 12.61
CA ALA A 445 12.56 13.01 11.43
C ALA A 445 13.85 12.57 10.69
N MET A 446 14.72 11.79 11.34
CA MET A 446 15.93 11.26 10.69
C MET A 446 15.64 10.12 9.72
N LYS A 447 14.45 9.49 9.79
CA LYS A 447 14.07 8.41 8.89
C LYS A 447 14.22 8.87 7.44
N PRO A 448 14.92 8.15 6.58
CA PRO A 448 15.04 8.50 5.17
C PRO A 448 13.70 8.28 4.46
N GLY A 449 13.46 9.01 3.39
CA GLY A 449 12.23 8.93 2.64
C GLY A 449 12.24 9.85 1.41
N TRP A 450 11.08 9.96 0.78
CA TRP A 450 10.87 10.72 -0.44
C TRP A 450 9.45 11.28 -0.47
N VAL A 451 9.19 12.16 -1.44
CA VAL A 451 7.83 12.54 -1.82
C VAL A 451 7.38 11.63 -2.95
N ARG A 452 6.13 11.17 -2.89
CA ARG A 452 5.49 10.39 -3.95
C ARG A 452 4.20 11.07 -4.39
N VAL A 453 4.05 11.19 -5.70
CA VAL A 453 2.79 11.52 -6.37
C VAL A 453 2.44 10.41 -7.35
N ASN A 454 1.17 10.30 -7.70
CA ASN A 454 0.77 9.47 -8.84
C ASN A 454 -0.25 10.20 -9.72
N PHE A 455 -0.21 9.89 -11.02
CA PHE A 455 -1.07 10.49 -12.02
C PHE A 455 -2.15 9.48 -12.41
N HIS A 456 -3.28 9.56 -11.73
CA HIS A 456 -4.41 8.64 -11.92
C HIS A 456 -5.12 8.92 -13.25
N TYR A 457 -5.61 7.88 -13.93
CA TYR A 457 -6.33 8.00 -15.22
C TYR A 457 -7.58 8.91 -15.22
N THR A 458 -8.13 9.27 -14.06
CA THR A 458 -9.24 10.26 -13.93
C THR A 458 -8.76 11.70 -13.77
N MET A 459 -7.45 11.92 -13.71
CA MET A 459 -6.85 13.25 -13.65
C MET A 459 -6.90 13.88 -15.05
N ASP A 460 -7.24 15.17 -15.13
CA ASP A 460 -7.14 15.90 -16.40
C ASP A 460 -5.74 16.47 -16.61
N THR A 461 -5.47 16.88 -17.85
CA THR A 461 -4.17 17.46 -18.23
C THR A 461 -3.86 18.75 -17.46
N LYS A 462 -4.87 19.55 -17.08
CA LYS A 462 -4.66 20.78 -16.31
C LYS A 462 -4.14 20.49 -14.90
N ALA A 463 -4.76 19.55 -14.19
CA ALA A 463 -4.33 19.10 -12.87
C ALA A 463 -2.96 18.44 -12.93
N PHE A 464 -2.69 17.64 -13.97
CA PHE A 464 -1.36 17.08 -14.23
C PHE A 464 -0.31 18.17 -14.39
N ASP A 465 -0.53 19.13 -15.31
CA ASP A 465 0.42 20.20 -15.60
C ASP A 465 0.63 21.10 -14.37
N TYR A 466 -0.43 21.34 -13.60
CA TYR A 466 -0.37 22.05 -12.32
C TYR A 466 0.51 21.34 -11.28
N ILE A 467 0.38 20.02 -11.11
CA ILE A 467 1.25 19.25 -10.21
C ILE A 467 2.71 19.34 -10.65
N ILE A 468 2.98 19.19 -11.95
CA ILE A 468 4.33 19.33 -12.49
C ILE A 468 4.87 20.74 -12.22
N ALA A 469 4.09 21.79 -12.48
CA ALA A 469 4.48 23.18 -12.22
C ALA A 469 4.77 23.44 -10.73
N ALA A 470 3.94 22.90 -9.82
CA ALA A 470 4.16 23.00 -8.38
C ALA A 470 5.46 22.31 -7.93
N ILE A 471 5.75 21.11 -8.47
CA ILE A 471 7.02 20.42 -8.19
C ILE A 471 8.21 21.26 -8.69
N LYS A 472 8.13 21.81 -9.90
CA LYS A 472 9.16 22.69 -10.46
C LYS A 472 9.36 23.95 -9.60
N PHE A 473 8.27 24.56 -9.14
CA PHE A 473 8.31 25.71 -8.25
C PHE A 473 9.02 25.38 -6.93
N ILE A 474 8.67 24.26 -6.29
CA ILE A 474 9.29 23.87 -5.02
C ILE A 474 10.76 23.47 -5.23
N ALA A 475 11.09 22.81 -6.33
CA ALA A 475 12.49 22.52 -6.67
C ALA A 475 13.31 23.80 -6.77
N LYS A 476 12.76 24.85 -7.38
CA LYS A 476 13.46 26.12 -7.58
C LYS A 476 13.48 27.02 -6.35
N TYR A 477 12.38 27.09 -5.60
CA TYR A 477 12.15 28.11 -4.58
C TYR A 477 11.74 27.57 -3.20
N GLY A 478 11.48 26.28 -3.07
CA GLY A 478 10.94 25.67 -1.84
C GLY A 478 11.81 25.94 -0.61
N TYR A 479 13.13 26.03 -0.77
CA TYR A 479 14.05 26.35 0.32
C TYR A 479 13.77 27.73 0.94
N GLN A 480 13.19 28.68 0.21
CA GLN A 480 12.87 30.03 0.73
C GLN A 480 11.76 29.97 1.79
N PHE A 481 10.90 28.96 1.73
CA PHE A 481 9.78 28.76 2.66
C PHE A 481 10.18 28.06 3.96
N LEU A 482 11.42 27.54 4.08
CA LEU A 482 11.84 26.81 5.30
C LEU A 482 11.63 27.62 6.59
N ASN A 483 11.80 28.95 6.53
CA ASN A 483 11.62 29.84 7.67
C ASN A 483 10.16 29.96 8.13
N GLU A 484 9.19 29.61 7.30
CA GLU A 484 7.77 29.65 7.63
C GLU A 484 7.30 28.38 8.36
N TYR A 485 8.16 27.35 8.45
CA TYR A 485 7.81 26.05 9.00
C TYR A 485 8.63 25.69 10.23
N ARG A 486 8.09 24.77 11.02
CA ARG A 486 8.75 24.09 12.14
C ARG A 486 8.73 22.59 11.90
N VAL A 487 9.84 21.94 12.24
CA VAL A 487 9.92 20.47 12.30
C VAL A 487 9.79 19.99 13.75
N ASP A 488 8.85 19.07 13.98
CA ASP A 488 8.84 18.23 15.18
C ASP A 488 9.73 17.03 14.92
N ILE A 489 10.94 17.04 15.49
CA ILE A 489 11.95 16.00 15.26
C ILE A 489 11.46 14.63 15.75
N ARG A 490 10.64 14.60 16.81
CA ARG A 490 10.14 13.35 17.40
C ARG A 490 9.07 12.70 16.57
N LYS A 491 8.16 13.51 16.02
CA LYS A 491 7.08 13.03 15.15
C LYS A 491 7.51 12.88 13.70
N GLY A 492 8.55 13.60 13.27
CA GLY A 492 8.94 13.70 11.86
C GLY A 492 8.00 14.59 11.02
N THR A 493 7.17 15.41 11.68
CA THR A 493 6.13 16.21 11.03
C THR A 493 6.57 17.66 10.86
N TRP A 494 6.14 18.27 9.75
CA TRP A 494 6.40 19.67 9.43
C TRP A 494 5.09 20.45 9.43
N THR A 495 5.07 21.57 10.15
CA THR A 495 3.88 22.42 10.31
C THR A 495 4.23 23.87 10.06
N HIS A 496 3.38 24.59 9.33
CA HIS A 496 3.51 26.02 9.13
C HIS A 496 3.35 26.77 10.47
N LYS A 497 4.18 27.78 10.74
CA LYS A 497 4.23 28.52 12.02
C LYS A 497 2.92 29.24 12.37
N GLN A 498 2.19 29.67 11.36
CA GLN A 498 0.91 30.36 11.52
C GLN A 498 -0.30 29.41 11.51
N LEU A 499 -0.10 28.12 11.25
CA LEU A 499 -1.19 27.15 11.35
C LEU A 499 -1.58 27.08 12.83
N LYS A 500 -2.71 27.69 13.21
CA LYS A 500 -3.30 27.49 14.53
C LYS A 500 -3.51 25.98 14.70
N ASN A 501 -3.33 25.46 15.92
CA ASN A 501 -3.67 24.08 16.24
C ASN A 501 -5.11 23.84 15.76
N GLN A 502 -5.28 23.25 14.57
CA GLN A 502 -6.60 22.83 14.12
C GLN A 502 -7.06 21.83 15.17
N SER A 503 -8.18 22.13 15.83
CA SER A 503 -8.80 21.18 16.74
C SER A 503 -8.93 19.85 16.01
N THR A 504 -8.36 18.78 16.56
CA THR A 504 -8.57 17.44 16.04
C THR A 504 -10.07 17.25 15.83
N PRO A 505 -10.54 16.88 14.63
CA PRO A 505 -11.96 16.69 14.41
C PRO A 505 -12.49 15.66 15.41
N ILE A 506 -13.54 16.04 16.14
CA ILE A 506 -14.13 15.18 17.17
C ILE A 506 -15.25 14.39 16.52
N LEU A 507 -15.07 13.07 16.40
CA LEU A 507 -16.13 12.17 15.96
C LEU A 507 -17.30 12.26 16.94
N ASN A 508 -18.44 12.77 16.49
CA ASN A 508 -19.62 12.91 17.35
C ASN A 508 -20.93 12.71 16.59
N LEU A 509 -21.90 12.11 17.28
CA LEU A 509 -23.21 11.77 16.71
C LEU A 509 -24.06 13.00 16.40
N LYS A 510 -23.86 14.11 17.12
CA LYS A 510 -24.63 15.34 16.94
C LYS A 510 -24.32 16.00 15.60
N ASP A 511 -23.06 16.08 15.22
CA ASP A 511 -22.63 16.58 13.91
C ASP A 511 -23.17 15.67 12.80
N ALA A 512 -23.09 14.34 12.98
CA ALA A 512 -23.66 13.40 12.02
C ALA A 512 -25.18 13.58 11.83
N TRP A 513 -25.92 13.90 12.91
CA TRP A 513 -27.35 14.19 12.86
C TRP A 513 -27.67 15.58 12.32
N ALA A 514 -26.81 16.57 12.59
CA ALA A 514 -26.98 17.96 12.18
C ALA A 514 -26.65 18.20 10.70
N ILE A 515 -25.90 17.30 10.07
CA ILE A 515 -25.76 17.26 8.63
C ILE A 515 -27.17 17.09 8.04
N GLU A 516 -27.72 18.17 7.44
CA GLU A 516 -28.96 18.12 6.65
C GLU A 516 -28.89 16.92 5.71
N ARG A 517 -30.03 16.25 5.41
CA ARG A 517 -30.07 15.10 4.48
C ARG A 517 -29.22 15.44 3.25
N VAL A 518 -27.98 14.96 3.21
CA VAL A 518 -27.05 15.34 2.15
C VAL A 518 -27.58 14.65 0.92
N SER A 519 -28.36 15.39 0.15
CA SER A 519 -28.53 15.06 -1.23
C SER A 519 -27.12 15.15 -1.80
N LEU A 520 -26.52 14.00 -2.08
CA LEU A 520 -25.28 13.87 -2.81
C LEU A 520 -25.53 14.36 -4.26
N LYS A 521 -25.99 15.61 -4.43
CA LYS A 521 -26.20 16.26 -5.72
C LYS A 521 -24.84 16.68 -6.25
N THR A 522 -24.66 16.48 -7.54
CA THR A 522 -23.47 16.90 -8.27
C THR A 522 -23.38 18.43 -8.24
N GLN A 523 -22.46 18.98 -7.45
CA GLN A 523 -22.12 20.39 -7.58
C GLN A 523 -21.19 20.51 -8.80
N LYS A 524 -21.73 21.02 -9.92
CA LYS A 524 -20.91 21.42 -11.07
C LYS A 524 -20.21 22.71 -10.71
N HIS A 525 -18.94 22.61 -10.40
CA HIS A 525 -18.08 23.77 -10.22
C HIS A 525 -16.98 23.72 -11.26
N ASN A 526 -16.75 24.87 -11.90
CA ASN A 526 -15.68 25.04 -12.86
C ASN A 526 -14.44 25.60 -12.13
N TYR A 527 -13.54 24.70 -11.74
CA TYR A 527 -12.35 25.05 -10.95
C TYR A 527 -11.11 25.33 -11.80
N ASP A 528 -11.26 25.39 -13.13
CA ASP A 528 -10.13 25.47 -14.06
C ASP A 528 -9.27 26.73 -13.86
N HIS A 529 -9.87 27.83 -13.39
CA HIS A 529 -9.16 29.08 -13.12
C HIS A 529 -8.38 29.08 -11.81
N SER A 530 -8.59 28.08 -10.94
CA SER A 530 -7.97 28.05 -9.61
C SER A 530 -6.47 27.73 -9.69
N TYR A 531 -6.04 26.85 -10.60
CA TYR A 531 -4.64 26.42 -10.70
C TYR A 531 -3.68 27.55 -11.09
N ASP A 532 -4.03 28.32 -12.12
CA ASP A 532 -3.21 29.46 -12.57
C ASP A 532 -3.11 30.51 -11.47
N LYS A 533 -4.22 30.77 -10.76
CA LYS A 533 -4.23 31.65 -9.60
C LYS A 533 -3.30 31.16 -8.50
N TYR A 534 -3.31 29.88 -8.15
CA TYR A 534 -2.44 29.36 -7.08
C TYR A 534 -0.96 29.40 -7.44
N LEU A 535 -0.59 29.17 -8.71
CA LEU A 535 0.78 29.37 -9.18
C LEU A 535 1.19 30.85 -9.11
N TYR A 536 0.31 31.76 -9.50
CA TYR A 536 0.53 33.20 -9.36
C TYR A 536 0.68 33.63 -7.89
N ASP A 537 -0.23 33.20 -7.02
CA ASP A 537 -0.22 33.48 -5.59
C ASP A 537 1.08 32.98 -4.95
N ALA A 538 1.54 31.78 -5.30
CA ALA A 538 2.80 31.23 -4.79
C ALA A 538 4.01 32.11 -5.16
N GLU A 539 4.06 32.66 -6.38
CA GLU A 539 5.11 33.62 -6.77
C GLU A 539 5.00 34.94 -6.01
N GLN A 540 3.80 35.45 -5.75
CA GLN A 540 3.63 36.69 -4.97
C GLN A 540 4.04 36.48 -3.50
N ILE A 541 3.61 35.38 -2.89
CA ILE A 541 4.01 35.00 -1.53
C ILE A 541 5.53 34.90 -1.47
N ARG A 542 6.15 34.20 -2.42
CA ARG A 542 7.61 34.06 -2.51
C ARG A 542 8.32 35.42 -2.58
N LYS A 543 7.84 36.36 -3.39
CA LYS A 543 8.43 37.71 -3.50
C LYS A 543 8.31 38.51 -2.20
N ALA A 544 7.27 38.25 -1.41
CA ALA A 544 7.04 38.88 -0.11
C ALA A 544 7.81 38.20 1.04
N LEU A 545 8.38 37.00 0.83
CA LEU A 545 9.20 36.35 1.85
C LEU A 545 10.46 37.17 2.14
N PRO A 546 10.88 37.26 3.41
CA PRO A 546 12.14 37.88 3.75
C PRO A 546 13.31 37.12 3.09
N PRO A 547 14.45 37.78 2.87
CA PRO A 547 15.65 37.11 2.39
C PRO A 547 15.98 35.88 3.25
N VAL A 548 16.44 34.81 2.61
CA VAL A 548 16.80 33.57 3.30
C VAL A 548 17.98 33.83 4.24
N ASP A 549 17.69 34.04 5.53
CA ASP A 549 18.70 34.25 6.57
C ASP A 549 19.67 33.05 6.65
N ARG A 550 20.93 33.30 7.03
CA ARG A 550 22.05 32.34 7.11
C ARG A 550 21.83 31.18 8.11
N LYS A 551 20.65 31.06 8.72
CA LYS A 551 20.31 30.08 9.77
C LYS A 551 19.83 28.72 9.24
N GLN A 552 19.69 28.54 7.92
CA GLN A 552 19.44 27.21 7.34
C GLN A 552 20.64 26.30 7.57
N ARG A 553 20.46 25.28 8.41
CA ARG A 553 21.54 24.43 8.86
C ARG A 553 21.12 22.96 8.88
N LEU A 554 22.12 22.09 8.78
CA LEU A 554 22.01 20.74 9.33
C LEU A 554 22.07 20.84 10.86
N PHE A 555 21.58 19.83 11.58
CA PHE A 555 21.58 19.84 13.04
C PHE A 555 23.01 19.99 13.60
N GLY A 556 23.26 20.97 14.47
CA GLY A 556 24.62 21.40 14.87
C GLY A 556 25.29 20.62 16.01
N LYS A 557 24.61 19.68 16.68
CA LYS A 557 25.23 18.82 17.71
C LYS A 557 25.88 17.61 17.05
N ARG A 558 27.14 17.32 17.39
CA ARG A 558 28.01 16.28 16.77
C ARG A 558 27.27 14.96 16.47
N SER A 559 26.50 14.45 17.44
CA SER A 559 25.76 13.18 17.30
C SER A 559 24.60 13.23 16.27
N LEU A 560 23.84 14.33 16.18
CA LEU A 560 22.75 14.48 15.21
C LEU A 560 23.25 15.00 13.85
N SER A 561 24.35 15.75 13.84
CA SER A 561 24.96 16.28 12.61
C SER A 561 25.40 15.16 11.67
N GLU A 562 25.94 14.08 12.23
CA GLU A 562 26.43 12.93 11.45
C GLU A 562 25.29 12.05 10.94
N ALA A 563 24.11 12.09 11.55
CA ALA A 563 22.90 11.38 11.08
C ALA A 563 22.04 12.24 10.13
N SER A 564 22.10 13.56 10.26
CA SER A 564 21.29 14.51 9.48
C SER A 564 21.60 14.46 7.99
N TRP A 565 20.57 14.61 7.17
CA TRP A 565 20.65 14.63 5.71
C TRP A 565 19.78 15.73 5.09
N PHE A 566 19.14 16.57 5.91
CA PHE A 566 18.20 17.59 5.44
C PHE A 566 18.35 18.91 6.19
N TYR A 567 18.02 19.99 5.48
CA TYR A 567 18.08 21.35 6.00
C TYR A 567 16.81 21.74 6.76
N HIS A 568 16.96 22.51 7.84
CA HIS A 568 15.87 23.13 8.58
C HIS A 568 16.20 24.57 9.00
N ALA A 569 15.17 25.35 9.34
CA ALA A 569 15.31 26.72 9.85
C ALA A 569 14.91 26.85 11.32
N ASP A 570 13.89 26.11 11.76
CA ASP A 570 13.36 26.11 13.13
C ASP A 570 12.98 24.68 13.52
N SER A 571 13.37 24.25 14.72
CA SER A 571 13.11 22.90 15.23
C SER A 571 12.78 22.96 16.72
N THR A 572 11.78 22.22 17.17
CA THR A 572 11.49 22.03 18.59
C THR A 572 12.55 21.10 19.20
N GLU A 573 13.68 21.64 19.66
CA GLU A 573 14.74 20.84 20.29
C GLU A 573 14.33 20.34 21.69
N ILE A 574 14.03 19.05 21.80
CA ILE A 574 14.21 18.28 23.05
C ILE A 574 15.02 17.03 22.69
N VAL A 575 16.34 17.17 22.74
CA VAL A 575 17.30 16.12 22.32
C VAL A 575 17.50 15.10 23.45
N ILE A 576 17.14 13.84 23.18
CA ILE A 576 17.62 12.69 23.95
C ILE A 576 18.95 12.25 23.30
N LYS A 577 19.99 12.02 24.11
CA LYS A 577 21.32 11.58 23.65
C LYS A 577 21.19 10.31 22.79
N ILE A 578 22.03 10.19 21.75
CA ILE A 578 22.25 8.90 21.07
C ILE A 578 22.72 7.90 22.13
N LEU A 579 22.26 6.64 22.04
CA LEU A 579 22.71 5.57 22.93
C LEU A 579 24.25 5.55 22.93
N PRO A 580 24.92 5.53 24.11
CA PRO A 580 26.37 5.34 24.13
C PRO A 580 26.69 4.04 23.38
N ASN A 581 27.67 4.08 22.47
CA ASN A 581 28.19 2.90 21.77
C ASN A 581 28.34 1.74 22.78
N LYS A 582 27.56 0.67 22.59
CA LYS A 582 27.79 -0.62 23.24
C LYS A 582 28.69 -1.48 22.36
#